data_AF-A0A8H6SFR2-F1
#
_entry.id   AF-A0A8H6SFR2-F1
#
_cell.length_a   1.000
_cell.length_b   1.000
_cell.length_c   1.000
_cell.angle_alpha   90.00
_cell.angle_beta   90.00
_cell.angle_gamma   90.00
#
_symmetry.space_group_name_H-M   'P 1'
#
loop_
_entity.id
_entity.type
_entity.pdbx_description
1 polymer ?
#
loop_
_entity_poly.entity_id
_entity_poly.type
_entity_poly.pdbx_seq_one_letter_code
_entity_poly.pdbx_strand_id
1 'polypeptide(L)'
;MGIHFYDESPSDRQEQAGRLTPGLALLKRGIPFVVHGEDALSIIHFVPTVLFDQHLLVDDTQLGVAVSAICADLPYHSAARDTNPHWFESPQLHDDEPHAFQLQENTILLELDGSTKDLPPRIPRRIFVHKQSVFHFEIDDPSSTMLNPAPPGLQYRGIRFPTLSGFLDSAVSILMEQPRPFRHSVLGMVLRTWISYLFLYTFPDRGVLIHNEGAKPEERRLTQGTLEILAQLKTENQPFLLRRVLELPRAGSEDEVNEWRDLRKQRLAKAGIQYESQNPMLAPWTQSAFLRNCTRPPPRPKRFTPILSEDLQIQWTVLPRYSAISSTLVY
;
A
#
# COMPACT_ATOMS: atom_id res chain seq x y z
N MET A 1 -11.29 -23.54 -12.64
CA MET A 1 -10.81 -22.41 -13.46
C MET A 1 -9.31 -22.27 -13.23
N GLY A 2 -8.50 -22.15 -14.29
CA GLY A 2 -7.05 -21.97 -14.19
C GLY A 2 -6.68 -20.50 -13.95
N ILE A 3 -5.54 -20.25 -13.31
CA ILE A 3 -4.96 -18.90 -13.16
C ILE A 3 -4.25 -18.54 -14.48
N HIS A 4 -4.55 -17.37 -15.04
CA HIS A 4 -3.93 -16.84 -16.26
C HIS A 4 -2.90 -15.76 -15.91
N PHE A 5 -1.69 -15.86 -16.45
CA PHE A 5 -0.60 -14.89 -16.23
C PHE A 5 -0.47 -13.99 -17.46
N TYR A 6 -0.07 -12.73 -17.25
CA TYR A 6 -0.04 -11.71 -18.29
C TYR A 6 1.36 -11.13 -18.46
N ASP A 7 1.80 -11.03 -19.72
CA ASP A 7 3.07 -10.37 -20.10
C ASP A 7 2.87 -8.89 -20.47
N GLU A 8 1.62 -8.45 -20.54
CA GLU A 8 1.18 -7.08 -20.79
C GLU A 8 -0.05 -6.74 -19.95
N SER A 9 -0.48 -5.48 -19.94
CA SER A 9 -1.65 -5.10 -19.14
C SER A 9 -2.90 -5.87 -19.58
N PRO A 10 -3.67 -6.46 -18.65
CA PRO A 10 -4.95 -7.10 -18.96
C PRO A 10 -6.02 -6.09 -19.42
N SER A 11 -5.80 -4.80 -19.18
CA SER A 11 -6.65 -3.72 -19.68
C SER A 11 -6.24 -3.32 -21.09
N ASP A 12 -7.22 -3.28 -21.99
CA ASP A 12 -6.97 -2.85 -23.37
C ASP A 12 -6.54 -1.36 -23.43
N ARG A 13 -5.94 -0.95 -24.56
CA ARG A 13 -5.43 0.43 -24.70
C ARG A 13 -6.49 1.50 -24.54
N GLN A 14 -7.76 1.20 -24.88
CA GLN A 14 -8.86 2.16 -24.76
C GLN A 14 -9.25 2.34 -23.29
N GLU A 15 -9.29 1.25 -22.53
CA GLU A 15 -9.47 1.27 -21.08
C GLU A 15 -8.34 2.02 -20.39
N GLN A 16 -7.08 1.71 -20.71
CA GLN A 16 -5.94 2.44 -20.18
C GLN A 16 -6.02 3.94 -20.50
N ALA A 17 -6.36 4.32 -21.73
CA ALA A 17 -6.50 5.73 -22.12
C ALA A 17 -7.63 6.44 -21.36
N GLY A 18 -8.79 5.79 -21.21
CA GLY A 18 -9.91 6.31 -20.42
C GLY A 18 -9.54 6.50 -18.96
N ARG A 19 -8.95 5.45 -18.35
CA ARG A 19 -8.47 5.49 -16.96
C ARG A 19 -7.42 6.56 -16.72
N LEU A 20 -6.51 6.81 -17.66
CA LEU A 20 -5.43 7.81 -17.50
C LEU A 20 -5.85 9.25 -17.87
N THR A 21 -7.10 9.47 -18.27
CA THR A 21 -7.58 10.80 -18.67
C THR A 21 -7.50 11.85 -17.55
N PRO A 22 -7.86 11.56 -16.28
CA PRO A 22 -7.67 12.51 -15.19
C PRO A 22 -6.21 12.86 -14.93
N GLY A 23 -5.31 11.87 -15.00
CA GLY A 23 -3.86 12.11 -14.91
C GLY A 23 -3.33 13.01 -16.04
N LEU A 24 -3.91 12.91 -17.25
CA LEU A 24 -3.55 13.79 -18.35
C LEU A 24 -3.89 15.26 -18.07
N ALA A 25 -4.99 15.54 -17.37
CA ALA A 25 -5.35 16.91 -16.95
C ALA A 25 -4.30 17.51 -16.01
N LEU A 26 -3.79 16.71 -15.06
CA LEU A 26 -2.70 17.10 -14.17
C LEU A 26 -1.40 17.33 -14.94
N LEU A 27 -1.04 16.38 -15.82
CA LEU A 27 0.18 16.44 -16.61
C LEU A 27 0.25 17.69 -17.50
N LYS A 28 -0.86 18.08 -18.14
CA LYS A 28 -0.96 19.29 -18.97
C LYS A 28 -0.66 20.58 -18.21
N ARG A 29 -0.91 20.59 -16.90
CA ARG A 29 -0.68 21.73 -16.00
C ARG A 29 0.63 21.63 -15.22
N GLY A 30 1.45 20.61 -15.48
CA GLY A 30 2.73 20.41 -14.81
C GLY A 30 2.62 20.07 -13.34
N ILE A 31 1.48 19.52 -12.90
CA ILE A 31 1.24 19.10 -11.52
C ILE A 31 1.85 17.70 -11.34
N PRO A 32 2.86 17.49 -10.46
CA PRO A 32 3.40 16.17 -10.19
C PRO A 32 2.36 15.26 -9.52
N PHE A 33 2.27 14.02 -9.99
CA PHE A 33 1.38 13.01 -9.43
C PHE A 33 1.87 11.60 -9.78
N VAL A 34 1.37 10.59 -9.05
CA VAL A 34 1.42 9.20 -9.53
C VAL A 34 0.04 8.55 -9.47
N VAL A 35 -0.21 7.67 -10.45
CA VAL A 35 -1.38 6.81 -10.46
C VAL A 35 -1.09 5.59 -9.57
N HIS A 36 -1.96 5.32 -8.59
CA HIS A 36 -1.80 4.26 -7.61
C HIS A 36 -3.01 3.32 -7.59
N GLY A 37 -2.98 2.29 -6.73
CA GLY A 37 -4.09 1.37 -6.51
C GLY A 37 -4.29 0.44 -7.70
N GLU A 38 -5.54 0.11 -8.03
CA GLU A 38 -5.83 -0.90 -9.05
C GLU A 38 -5.40 -0.53 -10.46
N ASP A 39 -5.34 0.77 -10.79
CA ASP A 39 -4.80 1.23 -12.07
C ASP A 39 -3.32 0.89 -12.20
N ALA A 40 -2.52 1.13 -11.16
CA ALA A 40 -1.10 0.75 -11.19
C ALA A 40 -0.93 -0.77 -11.25
N LEU A 41 -1.74 -1.51 -10.49
CA LEU A 41 -1.76 -2.98 -10.50
C LEU A 41 -2.03 -3.52 -11.91
N SER A 42 -3.07 -3.03 -12.59
CA SER A 42 -3.41 -3.51 -13.94
C SER A 42 -2.44 -3.02 -15.01
N ILE A 43 -2.12 -1.73 -15.02
CA ILE A 43 -1.43 -1.10 -16.16
C ILE A 43 0.05 -1.43 -16.19
N ILE A 44 0.72 -1.47 -15.02
CA ILE A 44 2.18 -1.57 -14.94
C ILE A 44 2.64 -2.89 -14.30
N HIS A 45 1.83 -3.46 -13.43
CA HIS A 45 2.15 -4.72 -12.75
C HIS A 45 1.38 -5.92 -13.32
N PHE A 46 0.58 -5.71 -14.37
CA PHE A 46 -0.13 -6.72 -15.15
C PHE A 46 -1.02 -7.65 -14.32
N VAL A 47 -1.57 -7.10 -13.24
CA VAL A 47 -2.51 -7.80 -12.35
C VAL A 47 -3.92 -7.68 -12.93
N PRO A 48 -4.65 -8.79 -13.14
CA PRO A 48 -6.06 -8.73 -13.49
C PRO A 48 -6.88 -8.20 -12.30
N THR A 49 -7.26 -6.94 -12.37
CA THR A 49 -8.20 -6.29 -11.42
C THR A 49 -9.52 -6.00 -12.13
N VAL A 50 -10.51 -5.52 -11.38
CA VAL A 50 -11.79 -5.06 -11.96
C VAL A 50 -11.85 -3.53 -12.09
N LEU A 51 -10.74 -2.85 -11.82
CA LEU A 51 -10.54 -1.40 -11.96
C LEU A 51 -11.66 -0.57 -11.31
N PHE A 52 -11.76 -0.64 -9.98
CA PHE A 52 -12.69 0.15 -9.18
C PHE A 52 -12.34 1.66 -9.19
N ASP A 53 -12.41 2.33 -8.05
CA ASP A 53 -12.11 3.75 -7.93
C ASP A 53 -10.65 4.04 -8.31
N GLN A 54 -10.42 5.16 -9.00
CA GLN A 54 -9.05 5.57 -9.31
C GLN A 54 -8.40 6.24 -8.10
N HIS A 55 -7.13 5.95 -7.86
CA HIS A 55 -6.34 6.62 -6.82
C HIS A 55 -5.21 7.42 -7.44
N LEU A 56 -5.18 8.74 -7.20
CA LEU A 56 -4.11 9.64 -7.61
C LEU A 56 -3.41 10.18 -6.37
N LEU A 57 -2.08 10.08 -6.34
CA LEU A 57 -1.26 10.67 -5.28
C LEU A 57 -0.64 11.95 -5.80
N VAL A 58 -0.74 13.03 -5.02
CA VAL A 58 -0.14 14.33 -5.33
C VAL A 58 0.63 14.84 -4.12
N ASP A 59 1.50 15.83 -4.34
CA ASP A 59 2.19 16.46 -3.22
C ASP A 59 1.17 17.04 -2.22
N ASP A 60 1.51 16.97 -0.94
CA ASP A 60 0.64 17.38 0.16
C ASP A 60 0.14 18.82 0.02
N THR A 61 0.97 19.69 -0.58
CA THR A 61 0.65 21.11 -0.83
C THR A 61 -0.19 21.34 -2.08
N GLN A 62 -0.31 20.34 -2.96
CA GLN A 62 -0.95 20.47 -4.28
C GLN A 62 -2.34 19.84 -4.37
N LEU A 63 -2.86 19.24 -3.29
CA LEU A 63 -4.16 18.56 -3.27
C LEU A 63 -5.29 19.39 -3.92
N GLY A 64 -5.48 20.64 -3.48
CA GLY A 64 -6.54 21.51 -4.00
C GLY A 64 -6.32 21.96 -5.45
N VAL A 65 -5.06 22.17 -5.84
CA VAL A 65 -4.69 22.56 -7.21
C VAL A 65 -4.93 21.42 -8.19
N ALA A 66 -4.58 20.19 -7.80
CA ALA A 66 -4.81 18.98 -8.59
C ALA A 66 -6.30 18.71 -8.80
N VAL A 67 -7.11 18.81 -7.74
CA VAL A 67 -8.56 18.69 -7.82
C VAL A 67 -9.15 19.71 -8.78
N SER A 68 -8.76 20.98 -8.62
CA SER A 68 -9.24 22.07 -9.48
C SER A 68 -8.83 21.88 -10.94
N ALA A 69 -7.65 21.31 -11.19
CA ALA A 69 -7.18 20.97 -12.53
C ALA A 69 -8.03 19.90 -13.20
N ILE A 70 -8.36 18.82 -12.48
CA ILE A 70 -9.22 17.74 -13.00
C ILE A 70 -10.62 18.28 -13.30
N CYS A 71 -11.26 18.97 -12.35
CA CYS A 71 -12.61 19.51 -12.50
C CYS A 71 -12.73 20.61 -13.56
N ALA A 72 -11.65 21.31 -13.89
CA ALA A 72 -11.66 22.32 -14.94
C ALA A 72 -11.61 21.71 -16.36
N ASP A 73 -10.98 20.55 -16.51
CA ASP A 73 -10.78 19.90 -17.82
C ASP A 73 -11.81 18.78 -18.06
N LEU A 74 -12.42 18.24 -17.00
CA LEU A 74 -13.29 17.06 -17.02
C LEU A 74 -14.52 17.28 -16.12
N PRO A 75 -15.68 16.67 -16.44
CA PRO A 75 -16.94 16.89 -15.74
C PRO A 75 -17.00 16.07 -14.45
N TYR A 76 -16.09 16.38 -13.52
CA TYR A 76 -16.10 15.86 -12.17
C TYR A 76 -16.46 16.98 -11.20
N HIS A 77 -17.13 16.62 -10.11
CA HIS A 77 -17.32 17.50 -8.97
C HIS A 77 -16.75 16.88 -7.70
N SER A 78 -16.35 17.73 -6.75
CA SER A 78 -15.93 17.28 -5.42
C SER A 78 -17.16 16.84 -4.62
N ALA A 79 -17.17 15.58 -4.20
CA ALA A 79 -18.21 15.05 -3.34
C ALA A 79 -17.85 15.28 -1.87
N ALA A 80 -18.74 15.95 -1.14
CA ALA A 80 -18.55 16.21 0.29
C ALA A 80 -18.59 14.92 1.14
N ARG A 81 -19.23 13.87 0.63
CA ARG A 81 -19.37 12.56 1.29
C ARG A 81 -19.24 11.46 0.25
N ASP A 82 -18.78 10.30 0.69
CA ASP A 82 -18.87 9.09 -0.10
C ASP A 82 -20.23 8.40 0.14
N THR A 83 -20.87 7.94 -0.94
CA THR A 83 -22.11 7.16 -0.88
C THR A 83 -21.88 5.67 -1.17
N ASN A 84 -20.68 5.28 -1.58
CA ASN A 84 -20.32 3.90 -1.84
C ASN A 84 -19.84 3.22 -0.54
N PRO A 85 -20.50 2.15 -0.09
CA PRO A 85 -20.12 1.45 1.16
C PRO A 85 -18.74 0.76 1.08
N HIS A 86 -18.12 0.66 -0.10
CA HIS A 86 -16.86 -0.07 -0.29
C HIS A 86 -15.69 0.43 0.58
N TRP A 87 -15.70 1.69 1.00
CA TRP A 87 -14.65 2.30 1.81
C TRP A 87 -15.07 2.61 3.25
N PHE A 88 -16.25 2.17 3.65
CA PHE A 88 -16.76 2.34 5.00
C PHE A 88 -16.37 1.12 5.86
N GLU A 89 -16.10 1.36 7.13
CA GLU A 89 -15.83 0.28 8.06
C GLU A 89 -17.06 -0.61 8.25
N SER A 90 -16.82 -1.87 8.57
CA SER A 90 -17.84 -2.81 8.95
C SER A 90 -18.63 -2.30 10.17
N PRO A 91 -19.98 -2.28 10.11
CA PRO A 91 -20.83 -1.90 11.25
C PRO A 91 -20.69 -2.85 12.44
N GLN A 92 -20.09 -4.04 12.24
CA GLN A 92 -19.78 -4.96 13.34
C GLN A 92 -18.57 -4.51 14.17
N LEU A 93 -17.74 -3.60 13.65
CA LEU A 93 -16.53 -3.12 14.30
C LEU A 93 -16.66 -1.67 14.80
N HIS A 94 -17.43 -0.85 14.10
CA HIS A 94 -17.67 0.56 14.43
C HIS A 94 -19.11 0.98 14.13
N ASP A 95 -19.82 1.47 15.13
CA ASP A 95 -21.22 1.90 15.01
C ASP A 95 -21.41 3.09 14.05
N ASP A 96 -20.39 3.92 13.90
CA ASP A 96 -20.39 5.11 13.03
C ASP A 96 -19.87 4.83 11.62
N GLU A 97 -19.50 3.57 11.32
CA GLU A 97 -19.01 3.11 10.01
C GLU A 97 -18.01 4.09 9.38
N PRO A 98 -16.93 4.49 10.07
CA PRO A 98 -16.08 5.57 9.60
C PRO A 98 -15.45 5.21 8.25
N HIS A 99 -15.33 6.20 7.38
CA HIS A 99 -14.64 6.04 6.10
C HIS A 99 -13.13 5.80 6.28
N ALA A 100 -12.53 5.02 5.37
CA ALA A 100 -11.12 4.65 5.35
C ALA A 100 -10.16 5.84 5.26
N PHE A 101 -10.59 6.89 4.58
CA PHE A 101 -9.83 8.12 4.37
C PHE A 101 -10.51 9.33 5.02
N GLN A 102 -9.72 10.34 5.39
CA GLN A 102 -10.22 11.62 5.93
C GLN A 102 -10.61 12.54 4.77
N LEU A 103 -11.86 12.39 4.31
CA LEU A 103 -12.38 13.19 3.20
C LEU A 103 -12.33 14.69 3.52
N GLN A 104 -12.08 15.50 2.50
CA GLN A 104 -11.98 16.96 2.58
C GLN A 104 -10.78 17.51 3.36
N GLU A 105 -9.91 16.64 3.89
CA GLU A 105 -8.69 17.04 4.61
C GLU A 105 -7.42 16.55 3.92
N ASN A 106 -7.27 15.24 3.81
CA ASN A 106 -6.09 14.61 3.20
C ASN A 106 -6.43 13.81 1.93
N THR A 107 -7.72 13.68 1.64
CA THR A 107 -8.25 12.98 0.46
C THR A 107 -9.48 13.73 -0.05
N ILE A 108 -9.57 13.94 -1.36
CA ILE A 108 -10.76 14.49 -2.02
C ILE A 108 -11.34 13.42 -2.94
N LEU A 109 -12.63 13.15 -2.78
CA LEU A 109 -13.40 12.29 -3.69
C LEU A 109 -13.98 13.16 -4.81
N LEU A 110 -13.71 12.76 -6.05
CA LEU A 110 -14.30 13.31 -7.26
C LEU A 110 -15.28 12.30 -7.85
N GLU A 111 -16.48 12.75 -8.18
CA GLU A 111 -17.51 11.93 -8.83
C GLU A 111 -17.82 12.50 -10.21
N LEU A 112 -17.99 11.60 -11.18
CA LEU A 112 -18.28 11.96 -12.56
C LEU A 112 -19.74 12.41 -12.69
N ASP A 113 -19.96 13.53 -13.38
CA ASP A 113 -21.30 14.01 -13.69
C ASP A 113 -22.03 13.05 -14.63
N GLY A 114 -23.35 12.92 -14.46
CA GLY A 114 -24.16 11.89 -15.13
C GLY A 114 -24.19 11.93 -16.66
N SER A 115 -23.73 12.99 -17.32
CA SER A 115 -23.64 13.06 -18.78
C SER A 115 -22.25 12.61 -19.27
N THR A 116 -22.19 11.43 -19.88
CA THR A 116 -20.94 10.79 -20.32
C THR A 116 -20.79 10.70 -21.85
N LYS A 117 -21.71 11.32 -22.61
CA LYS A 117 -21.81 11.15 -24.08
C LYS A 117 -20.56 11.60 -24.85
N ASP A 118 -19.85 12.60 -24.36
CA ASP A 118 -18.66 13.17 -25.00
C ASP A 118 -17.35 12.76 -24.33
N LEU A 119 -17.40 11.83 -23.36
CA LEU A 119 -16.23 11.41 -22.59
C LEU A 119 -15.52 10.21 -23.21
N PRO A 120 -14.21 10.07 -22.95
CA PRO A 120 -13.51 8.83 -23.26
C PRO A 120 -14.25 7.63 -22.64
N PRO A 121 -14.42 6.55 -23.40
CA PRO A 121 -14.99 5.33 -22.86
C PRO A 121 -14.12 4.81 -21.71
N ARG A 122 -14.77 4.21 -20.71
CA ARG A 122 -14.10 3.63 -19.53
C ARG A 122 -13.33 4.63 -18.64
N ILE A 123 -13.71 5.91 -18.69
CA ILE A 123 -13.26 6.91 -17.72
C ILE A 123 -13.70 6.52 -16.29
N PRO A 124 -12.87 6.71 -15.25
CA PRO A 124 -13.22 6.34 -13.88
C PRO A 124 -14.45 7.10 -13.42
N ARG A 125 -15.45 6.41 -12.87
CA ARG A 125 -16.63 7.09 -12.32
C ARG A 125 -16.32 7.89 -11.06
N ARG A 126 -15.31 7.45 -10.31
CA ARG A 126 -14.92 7.99 -9.02
C ARG A 126 -13.40 8.01 -8.93
N ILE A 127 -12.86 9.12 -8.43
CA ILE A 127 -11.42 9.34 -8.28
C ILE A 127 -11.17 9.82 -6.86
N PHE A 128 -10.30 9.16 -6.13
CA PHE A 128 -9.72 9.69 -4.92
C PHE A 128 -8.38 10.37 -5.25
N VAL A 129 -8.31 11.67 -4.97
CA VAL A 129 -7.06 12.43 -5.00
C VAL A 129 -6.54 12.51 -3.56
N HIS A 130 -5.37 11.96 -3.32
CA HIS A 130 -4.77 11.87 -1.98
C HIS A 130 -3.51 12.73 -1.89
N LYS A 131 -3.28 13.28 -0.71
CA LYS A 131 -1.93 13.69 -0.31
C LYS A 131 -1.01 12.47 -0.31
N GLN A 132 0.22 12.62 -0.78
CA GLN A 132 1.20 11.54 -0.83
C GLN A 132 1.54 10.97 0.56
N SER A 133 1.48 11.81 1.61
CA SER A 133 1.68 11.38 3.00
C SER A 133 0.67 10.33 3.48
N VAL A 134 -0.56 10.35 2.97
CA VAL A 134 -1.58 9.33 3.29
C VAL A 134 -1.12 7.94 2.86
N PHE A 135 -0.33 7.86 1.80
CA PHE A 135 0.20 6.63 1.22
C PHE A 135 1.65 6.34 1.62
N HIS A 136 2.26 7.15 2.49
CA HIS A 136 3.69 7.05 2.86
C HIS A 136 4.62 6.97 1.64
N PHE A 137 4.24 7.67 0.59
CA PHE A 137 4.87 7.60 -0.72
C PHE A 137 5.47 8.97 -1.08
N GLU A 138 6.62 8.97 -1.74
CA GLU A 138 7.29 10.19 -2.20
C GLU A 138 7.21 10.23 -3.73
N ILE A 139 6.37 11.09 -4.27
CA ILE A 139 6.07 11.14 -5.73
C ILE A 139 7.27 11.61 -6.56
N ASP A 140 8.19 12.34 -5.95
CA ASP A 140 9.40 12.87 -6.59
C ASP A 140 10.59 11.90 -6.48
N ASP A 141 10.46 10.81 -5.70
CA ASP A 141 11.50 9.80 -5.57
C ASP A 141 11.56 8.94 -6.85
N PRO A 142 12.65 9.02 -7.64
CA PRO A 142 12.80 8.25 -8.86
C PRO A 142 13.01 6.76 -8.60
N SER A 143 13.38 6.35 -7.37
CA SER A 143 13.52 4.94 -7.02
C SER A 143 12.16 4.26 -6.72
N SER A 144 11.19 5.07 -6.27
CA SER A 144 9.83 4.61 -5.98
C SER A 144 8.87 4.74 -7.16
N THR A 145 9.24 5.48 -8.22
CA THR A 145 8.37 5.76 -9.38
C THR A 145 8.94 5.28 -10.70
N MET A 146 8.06 4.96 -11.65
CA MET A 146 8.39 4.59 -13.02
C MET A 146 7.38 5.12 -14.03
N LEU A 147 7.78 5.15 -15.30
CA LEU A 147 6.89 5.46 -16.42
C LEU A 147 6.31 4.16 -16.99
N ASN A 148 5.13 4.26 -17.62
CA ASN A 148 4.58 3.13 -18.37
C ASN A 148 5.48 2.81 -19.58
N PRO A 149 6.04 1.59 -19.68
CA PRO A 149 6.91 1.20 -20.80
C PRO A 149 6.16 1.11 -22.14
N ALA A 150 4.85 0.88 -22.11
CA ALA A 150 3.99 0.76 -23.28
C ALA A 150 2.72 1.62 -23.10
N PRO A 151 2.85 2.97 -23.05
CA PRO A 151 1.70 3.83 -22.81
C PRO A 151 0.67 3.71 -23.93
N PRO A 152 -0.64 3.86 -23.64
CA PRO A 152 -1.69 3.72 -24.65
C PRO A 152 -1.62 4.79 -25.76
N GLY A 153 -0.84 5.85 -25.56
CA GLY A 153 -0.56 6.91 -26.53
C GLY A 153 0.56 7.84 -26.06
N LEU A 154 1.15 8.60 -26.98
CA LEU A 154 2.30 9.48 -26.70
C LEU A 154 1.99 10.55 -25.64
N GLN A 155 0.74 11.00 -25.55
CA GLN A 155 0.29 11.98 -24.56
C GLN A 155 0.36 11.46 -23.12
N TYR A 156 0.35 10.14 -22.92
CA TYR A 156 0.38 9.52 -21.59
C TYR A 156 1.79 9.14 -21.11
N ARG A 157 2.83 9.35 -21.94
CA ARG A 157 4.22 8.93 -21.64
C ARG A 157 4.82 9.56 -20.39
N GLY A 158 4.28 10.70 -19.95
CA GLY A 158 4.74 11.43 -18.77
C GLY A 158 4.05 11.01 -17.48
N ILE A 159 3.07 10.11 -17.54
CA ILE A 159 2.32 9.65 -16.35
C ILE A 159 3.17 8.64 -15.58
N ARG A 160 3.33 8.91 -14.29
CA ARG A 160 4.10 8.08 -13.36
C ARG A 160 3.20 7.10 -12.61
N PHE A 161 3.81 5.99 -12.25
CA PHE A 161 3.26 4.90 -11.45
C PHE A 161 4.31 4.47 -10.43
N PRO A 162 3.92 3.80 -9.33
CA PRO A 162 4.89 3.21 -8.43
C PRO A 162 5.71 2.09 -9.11
N THR A 163 6.97 1.94 -8.72
CA THR A 163 7.72 0.69 -8.95
C THR A 163 7.11 -0.43 -8.11
N LEU A 164 7.47 -1.70 -8.38
CA LEU A 164 6.99 -2.82 -7.57
C LEU A 164 7.34 -2.65 -6.08
N SER A 165 8.59 -2.26 -5.78
CA SER A 165 9.05 -1.97 -4.42
C SER A 165 8.32 -0.76 -3.84
N GLY A 166 8.17 0.33 -4.61
CA GLY A 166 7.43 1.52 -4.18
C GLY A 166 5.97 1.24 -3.82
N PHE A 167 5.27 0.41 -4.61
CA PHE A 167 3.89 0.00 -4.32
C PHE A 167 3.83 -0.83 -3.04
N LEU A 168 4.71 -1.82 -2.91
CA LEU A 168 4.78 -2.69 -1.73
C LEU A 168 5.11 -1.90 -0.46
N ASP A 169 6.08 -0.99 -0.53
CA ASP A 169 6.43 -0.11 0.58
C ASP A 169 5.25 0.77 1.00
N SER A 170 4.55 1.37 0.04
CA SER A 170 3.34 2.14 0.32
C SER A 170 2.26 1.28 1.00
N ALA A 171 1.91 0.14 0.40
CA ALA A 171 0.85 -0.72 0.92
C ALA A 171 1.14 -1.26 2.33
N VAL A 172 2.39 -1.66 2.60
CA VAL A 172 2.80 -2.11 3.95
C VAL A 172 2.80 -0.94 4.92
N SER A 173 3.32 0.23 4.52
CA SER A 173 3.34 1.40 5.40
C SER A 173 1.92 1.84 5.81
N ILE A 174 0.96 1.84 4.86
CA ILE A 174 -0.44 2.15 5.18
C ILE A 174 -1.04 1.08 6.10
N LEU A 175 -0.72 -0.22 5.92
CA LEU A 175 -1.17 -1.28 6.83
C LEU A 175 -0.69 -1.07 8.27
N MET A 176 0.54 -0.55 8.44
CA MET A 176 1.17 -0.34 9.74
C MET A 176 0.79 1.00 10.40
N GLU A 177 0.59 2.03 9.58
CA GLU A 177 0.17 3.36 10.00
C GLU A 177 -0.92 3.87 9.07
N GLN A 178 -2.16 3.56 9.44
CA GLN A 178 -3.34 3.85 8.63
C GLN A 178 -3.66 5.36 8.59
N PRO A 179 -4.46 5.81 7.60
CA PRO A 179 -4.90 7.21 7.47
C PRO A 179 -5.78 7.70 8.63
N ARG A 180 -6.29 6.77 9.44
CA ARG A 180 -7.12 7.02 10.61
C ARG A 180 -6.42 6.50 11.86
N PRO A 181 -6.68 7.07 13.05
CA PRO A 181 -6.06 6.63 14.31
C PRO A 181 -6.59 5.27 14.83
N PHE A 182 -7.22 4.48 13.97
CA PHE A 182 -7.77 3.16 14.26
C PHE A 182 -7.51 2.20 13.12
N ARG A 183 -7.68 0.91 13.39
CA ARG A 183 -7.57 -0.10 12.34
C ARG A 183 -8.87 -0.21 11.57
N HIS A 184 -8.83 0.28 10.34
CA HIS A 184 -9.85 0.07 9.36
C HIS A 184 -9.70 -1.31 8.70
N SER A 185 -10.67 -2.19 8.92
CA SER A 185 -10.63 -3.59 8.49
C SER A 185 -10.76 -3.70 6.97
N VAL A 186 -11.65 -2.92 6.36
CA VAL A 186 -11.88 -2.94 4.90
C VAL A 186 -10.64 -2.45 4.14
N LEU A 187 -10.08 -1.29 4.48
CA LEU A 187 -8.81 -0.82 3.93
C LEU A 187 -7.70 -1.87 4.13
N GLY A 188 -7.61 -2.44 5.34
CA GLY A 188 -6.64 -3.49 5.64
C GLY A 188 -6.79 -4.74 4.75
N MET A 189 -8.04 -5.12 4.43
CA MET A 189 -8.33 -6.21 3.50
C MET A 189 -7.91 -5.85 2.07
N VAL A 190 -8.29 -4.67 1.58
CA VAL A 190 -7.94 -4.19 0.23
C VAL A 190 -6.42 -4.18 0.03
N LEU A 191 -5.66 -3.60 0.96
CA LEU A 191 -4.20 -3.56 0.88
C LEU A 191 -3.58 -4.96 0.91
N ARG A 192 -4.09 -5.87 1.75
CA ARG A 192 -3.64 -7.27 1.77
C ARG A 192 -3.95 -7.98 0.46
N THR A 193 -5.09 -7.70 -0.17
CA THR A 193 -5.45 -8.21 -1.50
C THR A 193 -4.48 -7.70 -2.56
N TRP A 194 -4.18 -6.40 -2.60
CA TRP A 194 -3.20 -5.84 -3.53
C TRP A 194 -1.82 -6.48 -3.39
N ILE A 195 -1.31 -6.60 -2.15
CA ILE A 195 -0.05 -7.30 -1.89
C ILE A 195 -0.15 -8.76 -2.36
N SER A 196 -1.26 -9.45 -2.11
CA SER A 196 -1.44 -10.84 -2.55
C SER A 196 -1.41 -10.98 -4.07
N TYR A 197 -2.02 -10.05 -4.79
CA TYR A 197 -1.99 -10.04 -6.24
C TYR A 197 -0.60 -9.79 -6.81
N LEU A 198 0.14 -8.82 -6.26
CA LEU A 198 1.52 -8.58 -6.66
C LEU A 198 2.38 -9.83 -6.47
N PHE A 199 2.23 -10.51 -5.33
CA PHE A 199 2.90 -11.78 -5.06
C PHE A 199 2.58 -12.87 -6.10
N LEU A 200 1.30 -12.99 -6.47
CA LEU A 200 0.85 -14.01 -7.39
C LEU A 200 1.26 -13.75 -8.85
N TYR A 201 1.10 -12.50 -9.32
CA TYR A 201 1.21 -12.17 -10.75
C TYR A 201 2.53 -11.52 -11.15
N THR A 202 3.14 -10.73 -10.27
CA THR A 202 4.24 -9.82 -10.63
C THR A 202 5.57 -10.20 -9.97
N PHE A 203 5.50 -10.78 -8.76
CA PHE A 203 6.68 -11.05 -7.95
C PHE A 203 7.51 -12.19 -8.58
N PRO A 204 8.85 -12.10 -8.57
CA PRO A 204 9.71 -13.14 -9.14
C PRO A 204 9.37 -14.53 -8.59
N ASP A 205 9.32 -15.51 -9.48
CA ASP A 205 8.94 -16.89 -9.17
C ASP A 205 7.59 -17.00 -8.43
N ARG A 206 6.73 -15.99 -8.54
CA ARG A 206 5.40 -15.91 -7.90
C ARG A 206 5.47 -15.99 -6.38
N GLY A 207 6.59 -15.58 -5.80
CA GLY A 207 6.88 -15.75 -4.37
C GLY A 207 6.99 -17.22 -3.94
N VAL A 208 7.15 -18.15 -4.88
CA VAL A 208 7.33 -19.57 -4.59
C VAL A 208 8.71 -19.78 -3.98
N LEU A 209 8.73 -20.32 -2.78
CA LEU A 209 9.94 -20.82 -2.14
C LEU A 209 10.53 -21.91 -3.03
N ILE A 210 11.84 -21.91 -3.30
CA ILE A 210 12.45 -23.13 -3.86
C ILE A 210 12.34 -24.20 -2.78
N HIS A 211 11.50 -25.20 -3.02
CA HIS A 211 11.43 -26.40 -2.20
C HIS A 211 11.47 -27.63 -3.09
N ASN A 212 12.35 -28.57 -2.73
CA ASN A 212 12.15 -29.96 -3.12
C ASN A 212 10.90 -30.46 -2.39
N GLU A 213 10.09 -31.32 -3.01
CA GLU A 213 8.96 -31.94 -2.32
C GLU A 213 9.42 -32.57 -1.00
N GLY A 214 8.79 -32.19 0.12
CA GLY A 214 9.16 -32.66 1.47
C GLY A 214 10.19 -31.81 2.22
N ALA A 215 10.67 -30.69 1.66
CA ALA A 215 11.60 -29.80 2.34
C ALA A 215 11.01 -29.16 3.61
N LYS A 216 11.80 -29.14 4.69
CA LYS A 216 11.41 -28.49 5.95
C LYS A 216 11.40 -26.96 5.80
N PRO A 217 10.63 -26.21 6.61
CA PRO A 217 10.62 -24.74 6.56
C PRO A 217 12.01 -24.09 6.59
N GLU A 218 12.97 -24.67 7.32
CA GLU A 218 14.37 -24.21 7.37
C GLU A 218 15.19 -24.43 6.09
N GLU A 219 14.75 -25.32 5.19
CA GLU A 219 15.44 -25.64 3.92
C GLU A 219 14.96 -24.78 2.75
N ARG A 220 13.86 -24.04 2.96
CA ARG A 220 13.23 -23.20 1.94
C ARG A 220 14.13 -22.00 1.66
N ARG A 221 14.55 -21.84 0.40
CA ARG A 221 15.38 -20.71 -0.04
C ARG A 221 14.57 -19.77 -0.92
N LEU A 222 14.82 -18.48 -0.72
CA LEU A 222 14.31 -17.43 -1.59
C LEU A 222 15.12 -17.40 -2.89
N THR A 223 14.46 -17.10 -4.00
CA THR A 223 15.16 -16.89 -5.27
C THR A 223 15.93 -15.58 -5.26
N GLN A 224 16.94 -15.48 -6.11
CA GLN A 224 17.76 -14.26 -6.22
C GLN A 224 16.90 -13.04 -6.55
N GLY A 225 15.99 -13.15 -7.52
CA GLY A 225 15.06 -12.06 -7.86
C GLY A 225 14.13 -11.66 -6.71
N THR A 226 13.68 -12.64 -5.91
CA THR A 226 12.92 -12.36 -4.68
C THR A 226 13.75 -11.54 -3.68
N LEU A 227 14.99 -11.94 -3.44
CA LEU A 227 15.88 -11.24 -2.51
C LEU A 227 16.18 -9.81 -2.99
N GLU A 228 16.37 -9.62 -4.29
CA GLU A 228 16.62 -8.31 -4.90
C GLU A 228 15.43 -7.35 -4.72
N ILE A 229 14.19 -7.81 -4.95
CA ILE A 229 13.00 -6.99 -4.70
C ILE A 229 12.86 -6.66 -3.21
N LEU A 230 13.07 -7.65 -2.34
CA LEU A 230 12.97 -7.44 -0.90
C LEU A 230 14.04 -6.47 -0.37
N ALA A 231 15.24 -6.46 -0.97
CA ALA A 231 16.32 -5.54 -0.60
C ALA A 231 16.05 -4.10 -1.03
N GLN A 232 15.24 -3.88 -2.08
CA GLN A 232 14.81 -2.55 -2.52
C GLN A 232 13.77 -1.91 -1.60
N LEU A 233 13.14 -2.69 -0.72
CA LEU A 233 12.15 -2.17 0.22
C LEU A 233 12.82 -1.38 1.35
N LYS A 234 12.09 -0.38 1.85
CA LYS A 234 12.41 0.28 3.12
C LYS A 234 12.59 -0.76 4.23
N THR A 235 13.62 -0.58 5.05
CA THR A 235 14.00 -1.55 6.09
C THR A 235 12.86 -1.90 7.05
N GLU A 236 11.99 -0.95 7.37
CA GLU A 236 10.81 -1.17 8.23
C GLU A 236 9.75 -2.08 7.60
N ASN A 237 9.67 -2.15 6.27
CA ASN A 237 8.68 -2.96 5.55
C ASN A 237 9.16 -4.38 5.27
N GLN A 238 10.48 -4.61 5.24
CA GLN A 238 11.09 -5.91 4.97
C GLN A 238 10.56 -7.03 5.89
N PRO A 239 10.45 -6.87 7.23
CA PRO A 239 10.05 -7.96 8.10
C PRO A 239 8.63 -8.47 7.83
N PHE A 240 7.73 -7.60 7.36
CA PHE A 240 6.37 -8.00 6.99
C PHE A 240 6.38 -8.92 5.77
N LEU A 241 7.13 -8.54 4.73
CA LEU A 241 7.20 -9.29 3.49
C LEU A 241 8.09 -10.53 3.59
N LEU A 242 9.22 -10.47 4.29
CA LEU A 242 10.07 -11.64 4.57
C LEU A 242 9.28 -12.73 5.31
N ARG A 243 8.48 -12.38 6.33
CA ARG A 243 7.63 -13.37 7.01
C ARG A 243 6.58 -13.96 6.11
N ARG A 244 6.02 -13.16 5.21
CA ARG A 244 5.05 -13.64 4.22
C ARG A 244 5.69 -14.63 3.26
N VAL A 245 6.85 -14.30 2.69
CA VAL A 245 7.53 -15.15 1.69
C VAL A 245 8.04 -16.43 2.34
N LEU A 246 8.61 -16.35 3.55
CA LEU A 246 9.11 -17.51 4.31
C LEU A 246 8.00 -18.35 4.96
N GLU A 247 6.72 -17.98 4.78
CA GLU A 247 5.56 -18.61 5.43
C GLU A 247 5.69 -18.73 6.95
N LEU A 248 6.29 -17.72 7.58
CA LEU A 248 6.46 -17.70 9.02
C LEU A 248 5.14 -17.36 9.72
N PRO A 249 4.94 -17.83 10.96
CA PRO A 249 3.79 -17.42 11.75
C PRO A 249 3.70 -15.89 11.79
N ARG A 250 2.50 -15.36 11.49
CA ARG A 250 2.25 -13.93 11.62
C ARG A 250 2.41 -13.52 13.07
N ALA A 251 3.02 -12.37 13.28
CA ALA A 251 3.03 -11.81 14.61
C ALA A 251 1.64 -11.28 14.95
N GLY A 252 1.38 -11.11 16.25
CA GLY A 252 0.22 -10.32 16.66
C GLY A 252 0.29 -8.97 15.95
N SER A 253 -0.82 -8.54 15.38
CA SER A 253 -0.89 -7.32 14.57
C SER A 253 -0.28 -6.08 15.26
N GLU A 254 -0.43 -5.94 16.58
CA GLU A 254 0.23 -4.90 17.38
C GLU A 254 1.76 -5.01 17.37
N ASP A 255 2.30 -6.23 17.41
CA ASP A 255 3.74 -6.46 17.31
C ASP A 255 4.26 -6.11 15.91
N GLU A 256 3.50 -6.38 14.86
CA GLU A 256 3.86 -5.97 13.49
C GLU A 256 4.00 -4.44 13.41
N VAL A 257 3.01 -3.70 13.93
CA VAL A 257 3.03 -2.22 13.96
C VAL A 257 4.19 -1.69 14.81
N ASN A 258 4.40 -2.27 15.98
CA ASN A 258 5.48 -1.84 16.88
C ASN A 258 6.87 -2.10 16.31
N GLU A 259 7.09 -3.28 15.72
CA GLU A 259 8.33 -3.62 15.03
C GLU A 259 8.59 -2.66 13.86
N TRP A 260 7.56 -2.39 13.05
CA TRP A 260 7.64 -1.43 11.96
C TRP A 260 8.01 -0.03 12.46
N ARG A 261 7.37 0.47 13.52
CA ARG A 261 7.66 1.79 14.11
C ARG A 261 9.09 1.88 14.64
N ASP A 262 9.56 0.84 15.32
CA ASP A 262 10.92 0.80 15.87
C ASP A 262 11.97 0.84 14.76
N LEU A 263 11.77 0.07 13.68
CA LEU A 263 12.66 0.07 12.52
C LEU A 263 12.60 1.40 11.75
N ARG A 264 11.41 1.97 11.56
CA ARG A 264 11.23 3.26 10.90
C ARG A 264 11.93 4.38 11.69
N LYS A 265 11.78 4.37 13.02
CA LYS A 265 12.48 5.30 13.92
C LYS A 265 14.00 5.15 13.78
N GLN A 266 14.53 3.93 13.73
CA GLN A 266 15.97 3.70 13.52
C GLN A 266 16.44 4.21 12.16
N ARG A 267 15.71 3.92 11.08
CA ARG A 267 16.05 4.39 9.73
C ARG A 267 16.05 5.92 9.65
N LEU A 268 15.00 6.56 10.15
CA LEU A 268 14.87 8.02 10.12
C LEU A 268 15.90 8.70 11.03
N ALA A 269 16.20 8.13 12.21
CA ALA A 269 17.25 8.64 13.09
C ALA A 269 18.64 8.60 12.43
N LYS A 270 18.96 7.57 11.64
CA LYS A 270 20.20 7.52 10.84
C LYS A 270 20.28 8.65 9.81
N ALA A 271 19.13 9.13 9.33
CA ALA A 271 19.03 10.28 8.43
C ALA A 271 18.91 11.64 9.17
N GLY A 272 18.99 11.65 10.51
CA GLY A 272 18.83 12.88 11.31
C GLY A 272 17.39 13.37 11.43
N ILE A 273 16.40 12.54 11.07
CA ILE A 273 14.98 12.89 11.09
C ILE A 273 14.32 12.28 12.33
N GLN A 274 13.65 13.12 13.12
CA GLN A 274 12.82 12.66 14.23
C GLN A 274 11.52 12.07 13.69
N TYR A 275 11.23 10.83 14.09
CA TYR A 275 9.98 10.16 13.75
C TYR A 275 8.93 10.35 14.84
N GLU A 276 7.78 10.90 14.45
CA GLU A 276 6.56 10.90 15.24
C GLU A 276 5.44 10.27 14.41
N SER A 277 4.66 9.41 15.05
CA SER A 277 3.52 8.76 14.38
C SER A 277 2.45 9.81 14.11
N GLN A 278 2.04 9.93 12.85
CA GLN A 278 1.01 10.89 12.44
C GLN A 278 -0.37 10.45 12.94
N ASN A 279 -0.59 9.14 12.98
CA ASN A 279 -1.80 8.52 13.49
C ASN A 279 -1.41 7.43 14.49
N PRO A 280 -1.14 7.78 15.77
CA PRO A 280 -0.84 6.80 16.78
C PRO A 280 -2.06 5.91 16.98
N MET A 281 -2.08 4.76 16.29
CA MET A 281 -3.14 3.76 16.44
C MET A 281 -3.47 3.53 17.92
N LEU A 282 -4.73 3.73 18.30
CA LEU A 282 -5.18 3.30 19.62
C LEU A 282 -5.09 1.76 19.65
N ALA A 283 -4.70 1.22 20.80
CA ALA A 283 -4.43 -0.20 20.90
C ALA A 283 -5.69 -1.02 20.55
N PRO A 284 -5.59 -2.17 19.85
CA PRO A 284 -6.75 -2.93 19.36
C PRO A 284 -7.79 -3.30 20.43
N TRP A 285 -7.37 -3.51 21.68
CA TRP A 285 -8.25 -3.81 22.81
C TRP A 285 -9.06 -2.61 23.32
N THR A 286 -8.66 -1.39 22.97
CA THR A 286 -9.40 -0.17 23.35
C THR A 286 -10.56 0.13 22.39
N GLN A 287 -10.55 -0.46 21.19
CA GLN A 287 -11.50 -0.14 20.11
C GLN A 287 -12.67 -1.13 20.03
N SER A 288 -12.45 -2.42 20.28
CA SER A 288 -13.52 -3.42 20.21
C SER A 288 -14.22 -3.61 21.56
N ALA A 289 -15.56 -3.49 21.59
CA ALA A 289 -16.39 -3.88 22.75
C ALA A 289 -16.13 -5.32 23.22
N PHE A 290 -15.82 -6.22 22.28
CA PHE A 290 -15.50 -7.62 22.54
C PHE A 290 -14.12 -7.80 23.21
N LEU A 291 -13.11 -7.03 22.78
CA LEU A 291 -11.75 -7.14 23.31
C LEU A 291 -11.51 -6.33 24.60
N ARG A 292 -12.39 -5.37 24.94
CA ARG A 292 -12.34 -4.61 26.20
C ARG A 292 -12.42 -5.50 27.45
N ASN A 293 -12.98 -6.71 27.32
CA ASN A 293 -13.10 -7.70 28.40
C ASN A 293 -11.95 -8.72 28.45
N CYS A 294 -10.98 -8.65 27.53
CA CYS A 294 -9.84 -9.55 27.52
C CYS A 294 -8.70 -8.96 28.37
N THR A 295 -8.13 -9.77 29.28
CA THR A 295 -6.93 -9.41 30.03
C THR A 295 -5.74 -9.18 29.10
N ARG A 296 -4.86 -8.25 29.48
CA ARG A 296 -3.62 -7.93 28.76
C ARG A 296 -2.85 -9.24 28.47
N PRO A 297 -2.41 -9.49 27.23
CA PRO A 297 -1.73 -10.74 26.91
C PRO A 297 -0.44 -10.89 27.73
N PRO A 298 -0.06 -12.13 28.08
CA PRO A 298 1.15 -12.41 28.87
C PRO A 298 2.41 -11.88 28.18
N PRO A 299 3.53 -11.71 28.91
CA PRO A 299 4.81 -11.32 28.35
C PRO A 299 5.17 -12.24 27.18
N ARG A 300 5.46 -11.62 26.02
CA ARG A 300 5.67 -12.34 24.76
C ARG A 300 7.12 -12.84 24.69
N PRO A 301 7.38 -14.02 24.11
CA PRO A 301 8.73 -14.56 23.96
C PRO A 301 9.61 -13.62 23.12
N LYS A 302 10.94 -13.81 23.20
CA LYS A 302 11.91 -13.11 22.34
C LYS A 302 11.49 -13.24 20.87
N ARG A 303 11.33 -12.11 20.20
CA ARG A 303 10.95 -12.05 18.79
C ARG A 303 12.15 -11.66 17.94
N PHE A 304 12.48 -12.51 16.98
CA PHE A 304 13.46 -12.21 15.95
C PHE A 304 12.79 -11.48 14.78
N THR A 305 13.48 -10.45 14.32
CA THR A 305 13.08 -9.54 13.24
C THR A 305 13.96 -9.86 12.03
N PRO A 306 13.41 -10.49 10.96
CA PRO A 306 14.15 -10.76 9.75
C PRO A 306 14.36 -9.46 8.96
N ILE A 307 15.60 -9.21 8.58
CA ILE A 307 16.01 -8.11 7.70
C ILE A 307 17.00 -8.66 6.67
N LEU A 308 17.11 -8.02 5.51
CA LEU A 308 18.15 -8.37 4.54
C LEU A 308 19.43 -7.58 4.77
N SER A 309 20.57 -8.28 4.69
CA SER A 309 21.89 -7.66 4.62
C SER A 309 22.18 -7.13 3.21
N GLU A 310 23.26 -6.35 3.08
CA GLU A 310 23.78 -5.90 1.79
C GLU A 310 24.14 -7.09 0.88
N ASP A 311 24.67 -8.18 1.44
CA ASP A 311 24.96 -9.42 0.71
C ASP A 311 23.72 -10.31 0.43
N LEU A 312 22.52 -9.75 0.54
CA LEU A 312 21.23 -10.44 0.33
C LEU A 312 21.02 -11.69 1.20
N GLN A 313 21.61 -11.70 2.40
CA GLN A 313 21.39 -12.74 3.40
C GLN A 313 20.33 -12.29 4.40
N ILE A 314 19.49 -13.23 4.84
CA ILE A 314 18.48 -12.96 5.87
C ILE A 314 19.17 -12.96 7.23
N GLN A 315 19.19 -11.80 7.88
CA GLN A 315 19.69 -11.60 9.23
C GLN A 315 18.54 -11.54 10.23
N TRP A 316 18.72 -12.20 11.37
CA TRP A 316 17.74 -12.26 12.44
C TRP A 316 18.17 -11.36 13.59
N THR A 317 17.49 -10.23 13.74
CA THR A 317 17.84 -9.22 14.76
C THR A 317 16.83 -9.20 15.90
N VAL A 318 17.28 -8.84 17.10
CA VAL A 318 16.39 -8.62 18.25
C VAL A 318 16.27 -7.11 18.45
N LEU A 319 15.07 -6.56 18.29
CA LEU A 319 14.85 -5.14 18.55
C LEU A 319 14.97 -4.83 20.05
N PRO A 320 15.44 -3.62 20.44
CA PRO A 320 15.61 -3.23 21.83
C PRO A 320 14.35 -3.45 22.70
N ARG A 321 13.16 -3.29 22.13
CA ARG A 321 11.90 -3.53 22.86
C ARG A 321 11.73 -4.99 23.30
N TYR A 322 12.31 -5.93 22.55
CA TYR A 322 12.21 -7.37 22.77
C TYR A 322 13.43 -7.92 23.52
N SER A 323 14.51 -7.14 23.68
CA SER A 323 15.67 -7.53 24.49
C SER A 323 15.42 -7.37 26.00
N ALA A 324 14.54 -6.45 26.41
CA ALA A 324 14.23 -6.16 27.82
C ALA A 324 13.44 -7.27 28.55
N ILE A 325 13.05 -8.35 27.86
CA ILE A 325 12.33 -9.50 28.45
C ILE A 325 13.33 -10.53 29.04
N SER A 326 14.65 -10.30 28.91
CA SER A 326 15.67 -11.26 29.37
C SER A 326 16.02 -11.20 30.86
N SER A 327 15.52 -10.23 31.64
CA SER A 327 15.86 -10.12 33.07
C SER A 327 14.86 -10.82 34.02
N THR A 328 13.80 -11.46 33.50
CA THR A 328 12.74 -12.05 34.34
C THR A 328 12.43 -13.53 34.09
N LEU A 329 13.27 -14.24 33.32
CA LEU A 329 13.19 -15.70 33.18
C LEU A 329 14.56 -16.33 33.42
N VAL A 330 15.05 -16.15 34.64
CA VAL A 330 15.95 -17.10 35.31
C VAL A 330 15.31 -17.32 36.67
N TYR A 331 14.55 -18.40 36.82
CA TYR A 331 14.50 -19.31 37.96
C TYR A 331 13.65 -20.53 37.59
#